data_AF-A0A1V4V8N7-F1
#
_entry.id   AF-A0A1V4V8N7-F1
#
_cell.length_a   1.000
_cell.length_b   1.000
_cell.length_c   1.000
_cell.angle_alpha   90.00
_cell.angle_beta   90.00
_cell.angle_gamma   90.00
#
_symmetry.space_group_name_H-M   'P 1'
#
loop_
_entity.id
_entity.type
_entity.pdbx_description
1 polymer ?
#
loop_
_entity_poly.entity_id
_entity_poly.type
_entity_poly.pdbx_seq_one_letter_code
_entity_poly.pdbx_strand_id
1 'polypeptide(L)'
;MLDSLEQAAKHDEGQKVLHMQLLGVLFTEGLVPIEAVGKKFDPYRHEALFQVKRDDLEEDVVAEEIQKGYLFNSRVIRFSKVAVNKPLKAEGCK
;
A
#
# COMPACT_ATOMS: atom_id res chain seq x y z
N MET A 1 12.70 3.12 -5.13
CA MET A 1 12.82 3.54 -6.54
C MET A 1 11.47 3.93 -7.12
N LEU A 2 10.44 3.06 -7.08
CA LEU A 2 9.09 3.41 -7.58
C LEU A 2 8.47 4.63 -6.86
N ASP A 3 8.63 4.76 -5.54
CA ASP A 3 8.09 5.90 -4.80
C ASP A 3 8.81 7.22 -5.11
N SER A 4 10.11 7.13 -5.41
CA SER A 4 10.92 8.28 -5.79
C SER A 4 10.46 8.83 -7.14
N LEU A 5 10.09 7.95 -8.07
CA LEU A 5 9.55 8.33 -9.37
C LEU A 5 8.13 8.92 -9.23
N GLU A 6 7.31 8.38 -8.34
CA GLU A 6 5.97 8.93 -8.04
C GLU A 6 6.07 10.32 -7.39
N GLN A 7 7.04 10.55 -6.50
CA GLN A 7 7.29 11.89 -5.95
C GLN A 7 7.79 12.88 -7.01
N ALA A 8 8.64 12.43 -7.93
CA ALA A 8 9.10 13.26 -9.06
C ALA A 8 7.95 13.62 -10.01
N ALA A 9 7.05 12.68 -10.28
CA ALA A 9 5.84 12.88 -11.09
C ALA A 9 4.84 13.89 -10.48
N LYS A 10 4.91 14.16 -9.16
CA LYS A 10 4.05 15.19 -8.52
C LYS A 10 4.50 16.63 -8.81
N HIS A 11 5.77 16.84 -9.14
CA HIS A 11 6.33 18.18 -9.35
C HIS A 11 6.57 18.50 -10.83
N ASP A 12 6.60 17.50 -11.71
CA ASP A 12 6.88 17.66 -13.14
C ASP A 12 5.92 16.80 -13.99
N GLU A 13 5.12 17.44 -14.84
CA GLU A 13 4.17 16.77 -15.73
C GLU A 13 4.88 15.85 -16.75
N GLY A 14 6.12 16.15 -17.15
CA GLY A 14 6.92 15.28 -18.02
C GLY A 14 7.28 13.96 -17.34
N GLN A 15 7.61 14.00 -16.05
CA GLN A 15 7.88 12.79 -15.26
C GLN A 15 6.61 11.95 -15.03
N LYS A 16 5.45 12.59 -14.95
CA LYS A 16 4.17 11.92 -14.82
C LYS A 16 3.82 11.09 -16.05
N VAL A 17 4.09 11.60 -17.26
CA VAL A 17 3.90 10.84 -18.51
C VAL A 17 4.80 9.59 -18.51
N LEU A 18 6.07 9.73 -18.15
CA LEU A 18 7.00 8.61 -18.05
C LEU A 18 6.54 7.58 -17.01
N HIS A 19 6.07 8.05 -15.85
CA HIS A 19 5.56 7.19 -14.79
C HIS A 19 4.34 6.37 -15.25
N MET A 20 3.38 7.00 -15.93
CA MET A 20 2.22 6.29 -16.48
C MET A 20 2.62 5.27 -17.54
N GLN A 21 3.54 5.61 -18.44
CA GLN A 21 4.05 4.68 -19.45
C GLN A 21 4.73 3.47 -18.81
N LEU A 22 5.58 3.70 -17.82
CA LEU A 22 6.26 2.62 -17.09
C LEU A 22 5.26 1.71 -16.36
N LEU A 23 4.30 2.29 -15.64
CA LEU A 23 3.25 1.52 -14.97
C LEU A 23 2.40 0.72 -15.97
N GLY A 24 2.09 1.30 -17.14
CA GLY A 24 1.36 0.60 -18.20
C GLY A 24 2.10 -0.64 -18.71
N VAL A 25 3.41 -0.52 -18.96
CA VAL A 25 4.24 -1.68 -19.36
C VAL A 25 4.27 -2.72 -18.25
N LEU A 26 4.54 -2.31 -17.01
CA LEU A 26 4.61 -3.24 -15.88
C LEU A 26 3.28 -3.95 -15.64
N PHE A 27 2.15 -3.25 -15.81
CA PHE A 27 0.82 -3.84 -15.69
C PHE A 27 0.58 -4.93 -16.74
N THR A 28 1.03 -4.69 -17.97
CA THR A 28 0.97 -5.66 -19.07
C THR A 28 1.81 -6.91 -18.80
N GLU A 29 2.95 -6.73 -18.12
CA GLU A 29 3.84 -7.83 -17.70
C GLU A 29 3.34 -8.60 -16.46
N GLY A 30 2.23 -8.17 -15.84
CA GLY A 30 1.61 -8.85 -14.69
C GLY A 30 1.93 -8.23 -13.33
N LEU A 31 2.37 -6.97 -13.30
CA LEU A 31 2.52 -6.18 -12.08
C LEU A 31 1.20 -5.49 -11.70
N VAL A 32 0.64 -5.85 -10.54
CA VAL A 32 -0.64 -5.32 -10.06
C VAL A 32 -0.42 -4.60 -8.74
N PRO A 33 -0.87 -3.33 -8.59
CA PRO A 33 -0.83 -2.66 -7.30
C PRO A 33 -1.75 -3.35 -6.28
N ILE A 34 -1.30 -3.44 -5.04
CA ILE A 34 -2.11 -3.95 -3.93
C ILE A 34 -2.99 -2.80 -3.43
N GLU A 35 -4.29 -2.88 -3.67
CA GLU A 35 -5.23 -1.96 -3.04
C GLU A 35 -5.48 -2.39 -1.59
N ALA A 36 -4.85 -1.70 -0.65
CA ALA A 36 -5.00 -2.02 0.77
C ALA A 36 -6.10 -1.21 1.47
N VAL A 37 -6.32 0.06 1.10
CA VAL A 37 -7.26 0.96 1.79
C VAL A 37 -8.69 0.39 1.81
N GLY A 38 -9.29 0.32 2.99
CA GLY A 38 -10.64 -0.21 3.19
C GLY A 38 -10.77 -1.74 3.10
N LYS A 39 -9.67 -2.47 2.86
CA LYS A 39 -9.65 -3.94 2.91
C LYS A 39 -9.15 -4.43 4.26
N LYS A 40 -9.44 -5.71 4.57
CA LYS A 40 -8.91 -6.38 5.75
C LYS A 40 -7.38 -6.45 5.70
N PHE A 41 -6.77 -6.31 6.87
CA PHE A 41 -5.32 -6.42 7.00
C PHE A 41 -4.87 -7.87 6.84
N ASP A 42 -4.08 -8.14 5.80
CA ASP A 42 -3.45 -9.44 5.56
C ASP A 42 -1.94 -9.37 5.82
N PRO A 43 -1.39 -10.07 6.83
CA PRO A 43 0.06 -10.07 7.12
C PRO A 43 0.93 -10.58 5.96
N TYR A 44 0.35 -11.36 5.04
CA TYR A 44 1.04 -11.88 3.86
C TYR A 44 1.17 -10.87 2.72
N ARG A 45 0.48 -9.73 2.78
CA ARG A 45 0.42 -8.73 1.71
C ARG A 45 0.65 -7.31 2.22
N HIS A 46 0.42 -7.09 3.51
CA HIS A 46 0.46 -5.77 4.15
C HIS A 46 1.45 -5.78 5.33
N GLU A 47 2.15 -4.66 5.49
CA GLU A 47 3.04 -4.35 6.60
C GLU A 47 2.41 -3.22 7.43
N ALA A 48 1.96 -3.53 8.64
CA ALA A 48 1.35 -2.52 9.52
C ALA A 48 2.44 -1.69 10.19
N LEU A 49 2.54 -0.40 9.82
CA LEU A 49 3.50 0.51 10.46
C LEU A 49 2.99 1.08 11.78
N PHE A 50 1.70 1.40 11.84
CA PHE A 50 1.06 1.93 13.03
C PHE A 50 -0.42 1.60 13.06
N GLN A 51 -0.97 1.60 14.27
CA GLN A 51 -2.39 1.40 14.51
C GLN A 51 -3.04 2.76 14.69
N VAL A 52 -4.14 3.00 13.98
CA VAL A 52 -4.98 4.17 14.17
C VAL A 52 -6.31 3.74 14.77
N LYS A 53 -6.94 4.60 15.55
CA LYS A 53 -8.32 4.40 15.97
C LYS A 53 -9.21 5.30 15.12
N ARG A 54 -9.98 4.70 14.23
CA ARG A 54 -11.01 5.37 13.43
C ARG A 54 -12.33 4.70 13.74
N ASP A 55 -13.24 5.44 14.39
CA ASP A 55 -14.60 4.95 14.66
C ASP A 55 -15.45 4.81 13.38
N ASP A 56 -14.96 5.37 12.25
CA ASP A 56 -15.59 5.29 10.92
C ASP A 56 -15.32 3.95 10.19
N LEU A 57 -14.36 3.14 10.66
CA LEU A 57 -13.90 1.93 9.98
C LEU A 57 -14.05 0.70 10.90
N GLU A 58 -14.23 -0.47 10.31
CA GLU A 58 -14.27 -1.73 11.07
C GLU A 58 -12.91 -2.08 11.69
N GLU A 59 -12.91 -2.94 12.72
CA GLU A 59 -11.70 -3.49 13.32
C GLU A 59 -10.94 -4.34 12.29
N ASP A 60 -9.60 -4.31 12.36
CA ASP A 60 -8.70 -5.05 11.45
C ASP A 60 -8.79 -4.63 9.97
N VAL A 61 -9.34 -3.44 9.69
CA VAL A 61 -9.35 -2.84 8.34
C VAL A 61 -8.20 -1.87 8.18
N VAL A 62 -7.62 -1.82 6.99
CA VAL A 62 -6.62 -0.82 6.62
C VAL A 62 -7.29 0.55 6.51
N ALA A 63 -6.91 1.47 7.38
CA ALA A 63 -7.40 2.83 7.40
C ALA A 63 -6.71 3.73 6.39
N GLU A 64 -5.41 3.54 6.19
CA GLU A 64 -4.62 4.35 5.27
C GLU A 64 -3.48 3.53 4.67
N GLU A 65 -3.17 3.76 3.40
CA GLU A 65 -1.98 3.24 2.74
C GLU A 65 -0.94 4.35 2.67
N ILE A 66 0.20 4.12 3.33
CA ILE A 66 1.34 5.06 3.36
C ILE A 66 2.23 4.81 2.14
N GLN A 67 2.32 3.55 1.72
CA GLN A 67 3.14 3.12 0.60
C GLN A 67 2.49 1.97 -0.15
N LYS A 68 2.32 2.16 -1.46
CA LYS A 68 1.75 1.18 -2.38
C LYS A 68 2.55 -0.12 -2.37
N GLY A 69 1.83 -1.22 -2.14
CA GLY A 69 2.32 -2.57 -2.37
C GLY A 69 2.16 -2.98 -3.82
N TYR A 70 2.94 -3.96 -4.26
CA TYR A 70 2.85 -4.50 -5.61
C TYR A 70 2.94 -6.03 -5.60
N LEU A 71 2.14 -6.64 -6.47
CA LEU A 71 2.14 -8.06 -6.80
C LEU A 71 2.72 -8.22 -8.20
N PHE A 72 3.53 -9.25 -8.42
CA PHE A 72 3.98 -9.64 -9.75
C PHE A 72 3.69 -11.13 -9.93
N ASN A 73 2.87 -11.47 -10.92
CA ASN A 73 2.48 -12.87 -11.20
C ASN A 73 2.04 -13.63 -9.92
N SER A 74 1.19 -13.00 -9.11
CA SER A 74 0.67 -13.53 -7.83
C SER A 74 1.69 -13.67 -6.69
N ARG A 75 2.93 -13.22 -6.86
CA ARG A 75 3.93 -13.10 -5.79
C ARG A 75 4.03 -11.66 -5.30
N VAL A 76 4.09 -11.48 -3.98
CA VAL A 76 4.35 -10.17 -3.37
C VAL A 76 5.82 -9.80 -3.61
N ILE A 77 6.04 -8.79 -4.44
CA ILE A 77 7.37 -8.19 -4.65
C ILE A 77 7.61 -7.07 -3.64
N ARG A 78 6.54 -6.45 -3.15
CA ARG A 78 6.60 -5.42 -2.13
C ARG A 78 5.31 -5.41 -1.32
N PHE A 79 5.43 -5.53 0.00
CA PHE A 79 4.31 -5.38 0.91
C PHE A 79 3.80 -3.94 0.90
N SER A 80 2.48 -3.76 0.96
CA SER A 80 1.88 -2.44 1.14
C SER A 80 2.08 -2.00 2.59
N LYS A 81 2.62 -0.79 2.80
CA LYS A 81 2.76 -0.27 4.17
C LYS A 81 1.52 0.50 4.53
N VAL A 82 0.88 0.07 5.60
CA VAL A 82 -0.48 0.48 5.94
C VAL A 82 -0.60 0.89 7.39
N ALA A 83 -1.57 1.76 7.64
CA ALA A 83 -2.12 2.04 8.96
C ALA A 83 -3.35 1.17 9.16
N VAL A 84 -3.38 0.34 10.20
CA VAL A 84 -4.50 -0.56 10.48
C VAL A 84 -5.38 0.05 11.56
N ASN A 85 -6.69 -0.06 11.38
CA ASN A 85 -7.64 0.27 12.41
C ASN A 85 -7.70 -0.86 13.44
N LYS A 86 -7.07 -0.65 14.59
CA LYS A 86 -7.23 -1.53 15.74
C LYS A 86 -7.72 -0.70 16.93
N PRO A 87 -8.86 -1.04 17.54
CA PRO A 87 -9.11 -0.55 18.87
C PRO A 87 -8.02 -1.14 19.76
N LEU A 88 -7.43 -0.29 20.61
CA LEU A 88 -6.35 -0.64 21.53
C LEU A 88 -6.74 -1.88 22.37
N LYS A 89 -6.41 -3.07 21.89
CA LYS A 89 -6.18 -4.22 22.75
C LYS A 89 -4.73 -4.15 23.14
N ALA A 90 -4.50 -3.74 24.39
CA ALA A 90 -3.26 -3.95 25.09
C ALA A 90 -3.03 -5.47 25.17
N GLU A 91 -2.40 -6.04 24.16
CA GLU A 91 -1.88 -7.40 24.23
C GLU A 91 -0.47 -7.30 24.78
N GLY A 92 -0.38 -7.55 26.08
CA GLY A 92 0.86 -7.60 26.82
C GLY A 92 1.79 -8.63 26.23
N CYS A 93 3.02 -8.19 25.96
CA CYS A 93 4.17 -9.06 26.05
C CYS A 93 4.26 -9.54 27.51
N LYS A 94 3.77 -10.76 27.77
CA LYS A 94 4.14 -11.52 28.96
C LYS A 94 5.25 -12.49 28.60
#